data_AF-T1A278-F1
#
_entry.id   AF-T1A278-F1
#
_cell.length_a   1.000
_cell.length_b   1.000
_cell.length_c   1.000
_cell.angle_alpha   90.00
_cell.angle_beta   90.00
_cell.angle_gamma   90.00
#
_symmetry.space_group_name_H-M   'P 1'
#
loop_
_entity.id
_entity.type
_entity.pdbx_description
1 polymer ?
#
loop_
_entity_poly.entity_id
_entity_poly.type
_entity_poly.pdbx_seq_one_letter_code
_entity_poly.pdbx_strand_id
1 'polypeptide(L)'
;AGPVVPRLPFAALRGFRDYPPPDAGARSDLRRRMRAAARRAGFLELEVPCVESLELYATKSGEGIAQEAWSFRDKGDRPVALVPETTPSLARIFVERAKSEPLPVKWFTISKIWRYEEPQAGRTREFLQVNLDLIGVPGVEAEAELLATAALCLDEVGAAGLYAFRINDRATAEGLGRLYGAENPARFFRAVDRYRKLAGSAFEAELVGAGLSADAAVQVMDLFRTAGAGIPGPQVEPFFAEMERRGLDADGRAGLDRLRRLFGLLDRAGLSDRVAFDPTVVRGLAYYTSTVFEAYARHGEARALFGGGRYDHLVELFGG
;
A
#
# COMPACT_ATOMS: atom_id res chain seq x y z
N ALA A 1 20.73 49.95 -26.41
CA ALA A 1 20.44 48.79 -25.53
C ALA A 1 19.54 47.83 -26.33
N GLY A 2 19.99 46.60 -26.59
CA GLY A 2 19.15 45.61 -27.27
C GLY A 2 17.93 45.24 -26.39
N PRO A 3 16.82 44.79 -26.99
CA PRO A 3 15.64 44.39 -26.22
C PRO A 3 16.03 43.29 -25.22
N VAL A 4 15.76 43.54 -23.94
CA VAL A 4 15.89 42.54 -22.88
C VAL A 4 14.82 41.50 -23.14
N VAL A 5 15.18 40.40 -23.80
CA VAL A 5 14.30 39.25 -23.94
C VAL A 5 14.11 38.67 -22.53
N PRO A 6 12.89 38.64 -21.97
CA PRO A 6 12.67 38.05 -20.66
C PRO A 6 13.13 36.60 -20.72
N ARG A 7 14.08 36.21 -19.85
CA ARG A 7 14.46 34.81 -19.69
C ARG A 7 13.22 34.08 -19.18
N LEU A 8 12.59 33.30 -20.06
CA LEU A 8 11.53 32.39 -19.67
C LEU A 8 12.10 31.40 -18.62
N PRO A 9 11.30 30.96 -17.66
CA PRO A 9 11.73 29.96 -16.69
C PRO A 9 11.88 28.61 -17.41
N PHE A 10 13.09 28.30 -17.89
CA PHE A 10 13.41 27.07 -18.62
C PHE A 10 13.73 25.87 -17.70
N ALA A 11 13.63 26.03 -16.38
CA ALA A 11 13.88 24.95 -15.43
C ALA A 11 12.64 24.06 -15.27
N ALA A 12 12.86 22.78 -14.96
CA ALA A 12 11.79 21.88 -14.56
C ALA A 12 11.00 22.43 -13.37
N LEU A 13 9.70 22.14 -13.33
CA LEU A 13 8.82 22.55 -12.24
C LEU A 13 9.29 21.94 -10.91
N ARG A 14 9.09 22.66 -9.80
CA ARG A 14 9.38 22.14 -8.46
C ARG A 14 8.64 20.81 -8.24
N GLY A 15 9.40 19.77 -7.87
CA GLY A 15 8.87 18.43 -7.68
C GLY A 15 8.82 17.56 -8.95
N PHE A 16 9.29 18.05 -10.09
CA PHE A 16 9.50 17.28 -11.32
C PHE A 16 11.00 17.09 -11.56
N ARG A 17 11.38 16.02 -12.25
CA ARG A 17 12.79 15.65 -12.46
C ARG A 17 13.04 15.24 -13.89
N ASP A 18 14.07 15.84 -14.47
CA ASP A 18 14.68 15.33 -15.69
C ASP A 18 15.64 14.18 -15.36
N TYR A 19 15.73 13.23 -16.29
CA TYR A 19 16.68 12.13 -16.23
C TYR A 19 17.45 12.10 -17.54
N PRO A 20 18.55 12.86 -17.68
CA PRO A 20 19.40 12.77 -18.87
C PRO A 20 20.08 11.38 -18.95
N PRO A 21 20.61 10.97 -20.11
CA PRO A 21 21.53 9.84 -20.16
C PRO A 21 22.74 10.08 -19.24
N PRO A 22 23.22 9.08 -18.48
CA PRO A 22 22.82 7.66 -18.50
C PRO A 22 21.62 7.28 -17.60
N ASP A 23 21.12 8.18 -16.77
CA ASP A 23 20.07 7.88 -15.77
C ASP A 23 18.78 7.37 -16.40
N ALA A 24 18.37 7.95 -17.53
CA ALA A 24 17.23 7.45 -18.31
C ALA A 24 17.41 5.98 -18.73
N GLY A 25 18.64 5.59 -19.11
CA GLY A 25 18.99 4.24 -19.50
C GLY A 25 18.85 3.25 -18.34
N ALA A 26 19.43 3.60 -17.18
CA ALA A 26 19.30 2.78 -15.97
C ALA A 26 17.84 2.60 -15.54
N ARG A 27 17.04 3.66 -15.58
CA ARG A 27 15.60 3.59 -15.28
C ARG A 27 14.84 2.74 -16.29
N SER A 28 15.20 2.80 -17.57
CA SER A 28 14.60 1.99 -18.63
C SER A 28 14.87 0.50 -18.40
N ASP A 29 16.11 0.16 -18.07
CA ASP A 29 16.50 -1.22 -17.79
C ASP A 29 15.79 -1.78 -16.55
N LEU A 30 15.65 -0.98 -15.48
CA LEU A 30 14.89 -1.37 -14.29
C LEU A 30 13.43 -1.70 -14.63
N ARG A 31 12.75 -0.84 -15.41
CA ARG A 31 11.37 -1.11 -15.88
C ARG A 31 11.28 -2.36 -16.73
N ARG A 32 12.24 -2.59 -17.62
CA ARG A 32 12.29 -3.77 -18.49
C ARG A 32 12.38 -5.06 -17.67
N ARG A 33 13.22 -5.09 -16.63
CA ARG A 33 13.39 -6.26 -15.75
C ARG A 33 12.15 -6.52 -14.89
N MET A 34 11.57 -5.49 -14.28
CA MET A 34 10.31 -5.63 -13.52
C MET A 34 9.15 -6.12 -14.40
N ARG A 35 9.01 -5.56 -15.61
CA ARG A 35 8.01 -6.00 -16.60
C ARG A 35 8.18 -7.48 -16.96
N ALA A 36 9.43 -7.91 -17.18
CA ALA A 36 9.72 -9.30 -17.50
C ALA A 36 9.34 -10.24 -16.34
N ALA A 37 9.65 -9.88 -15.10
CA ALA A 37 9.23 -10.64 -13.91
C ALA A 37 7.70 -10.77 -13.80
N ALA A 38 6.96 -9.66 -13.90
CA ALA A 38 5.50 -9.69 -13.82
C ALA A 38 4.89 -10.59 -14.91
N ARG A 39 5.38 -10.51 -16.14
CA ARG A 39 4.92 -11.36 -17.26
C ARG A 39 5.26 -12.84 -17.05
N ARG A 40 6.44 -13.17 -16.52
CA ARG A 40 6.78 -14.57 -16.17
C ARG A 40 5.88 -15.12 -15.07
N ALA A 41 5.41 -14.28 -14.16
CA ALA A 41 4.40 -14.62 -13.18
C ALA A 41 2.97 -14.64 -13.74
N GLY A 42 2.78 -14.48 -15.06
CA GLY A 42 1.47 -14.54 -15.71
C GLY A 42 0.60 -13.28 -15.56
N PHE A 43 1.17 -12.16 -15.11
CA PHE A 43 0.47 -10.87 -15.12
C PHE A 43 0.52 -10.25 -16.52
N LEU A 44 -0.61 -9.67 -16.94
CA LEU A 44 -0.76 -8.96 -18.21
C LEU A 44 -0.63 -7.45 -17.99
N GLU A 45 0.02 -6.77 -18.94
CA GLU A 45 0.25 -5.34 -18.82
C GLU A 45 -1.02 -4.57 -19.17
N LEU A 46 -1.40 -3.66 -18.30
CA LEU A 46 -2.47 -2.69 -18.49
C LEU A 46 -1.86 -1.30 -18.65
N GLU A 47 -2.27 -0.58 -19.69
CA GLU A 47 -1.96 0.84 -19.87
C GLU A 47 -3.23 1.67 -19.68
N VAL A 48 -3.08 2.82 -19.03
CA VAL A 48 -4.18 3.73 -18.71
C VAL A 48 -3.84 5.14 -19.20
N PRO A 49 -4.83 5.98 -19.55
CA PRO A 49 -4.59 7.38 -19.89
C PRO A 49 -3.88 8.13 -18.76
N CYS A 50 -3.08 9.15 -19.09
CA CYS A 50 -2.47 10.02 -18.08
C CYS A 50 -3.43 11.08 -17.52
N VAL A 51 -4.58 11.29 -18.17
CA VAL A 51 -5.64 12.22 -17.76
C VAL A 51 -6.96 11.47 -17.77
N GLU A 52 -7.67 11.49 -16.65
CA GLU A 52 -9.02 10.90 -16.51
C GLU A 52 -9.98 11.87 -15.81
N SER A 53 -11.27 11.50 -15.75
CA SER A 53 -12.28 12.29 -15.03
C SER A 53 -11.88 12.46 -13.56
N LEU A 54 -11.96 13.69 -13.03
CA LEU A 54 -11.70 13.94 -11.62
C LEU A 54 -12.65 13.15 -10.70
N GLU A 55 -13.88 12.93 -11.15
CA GLU A 55 -14.93 12.19 -10.42
C GLU A 55 -14.53 10.75 -10.09
N LEU A 56 -13.72 10.12 -10.95
CA LEU A 56 -13.22 8.76 -10.74
C LEU A 56 -12.41 8.65 -9.44
N TYR A 57 -11.62 9.67 -9.12
CA TYR A 57 -10.77 9.70 -7.92
C TYR A 57 -11.51 10.21 -6.69
N ALA A 58 -12.50 11.09 -6.88
CA ALA A 58 -13.38 11.53 -5.79
C ALA A 58 -14.17 10.36 -5.18
N THR A 59 -14.58 9.39 -6.00
CA THR A 59 -15.36 8.21 -5.58
C THR A 59 -14.58 7.31 -4.60
N LYS A 60 -13.27 7.15 -4.81
CA LYS A 60 -12.43 6.21 -4.06
C LYS A 60 -11.82 6.80 -2.78
N SER A 61 -11.41 8.05 -2.83
CA SER A 61 -10.29 8.51 -2.01
C SER A 61 -10.64 9.10 -0.64
N GLY A 62 -11.92 9.22 -0.30
CA GLY A 62 -12.31 10.21 0.72
C GLY A 62 -11.74 11.59 0.37
N GLU A 63 -11.81 12.55 1.29
CA GLU A 63 -11.39 13.92 0.98
C GLU A 63 -9.88 14.07 0.64
N GLY A 64 -9.01 13.14 1.06
CA GLY A 64 -7.55 13.30 1.04
C GLY A 64 -6.87 13.26 -0.34
N ILE A 65 -6.98 12.15 -1.11
CA ILE A 65 -6.26 12.07 -2.41
C ILE A 65 -6.94 12.93 -3.48
N ALA A 66 -8.26 13.16 -3.39
CA ALA A 66 -8.94 14.11 -4.27
C ALA A 66 -8.38 15.53 -4.12
N GLN A 67 -8.02 15.94 -2.89
CA GLN A 67 -7.35 17.22 -2.61
C GLN A 67 -5.91 17.25 -3.13
N GLU A 68 -5.24 16.10 -3.20
CA GLU A 68 -3.86 15.96 -3.68
C GLU A 68 -3.77 15.62 -5.18
N ALA A 69 -4.87 15.63 -5.93
CA ALA A 69 -4.87 15.39 -7.37
C ALA A 69 -4.48 16.66 -8.15
N TRP A 70 -3.68 16.51 -9.21
CA TRP A 70 -3.46 17.61 -10.18
C TRP A 70 -4.70 17.76 -11.06
N SER A 71 -5.70 18.51 -10.60
CA SER A 71 -6.97 18.74 -11.30
C SER A 71 -7.01 20.04 -12.10
N PHE A 72 -7.70 20.03 -13.23
CA PHE A 72 -7.93 21.21 -14.08
C PHE A 72 -9.21 21.05 -14.91
N ARG A 73 -9.62 22.13 -15.59
CA ARG A 73 -10.68 22.10 -16.60
C ARG A 73 -10.06 22.01 -17.99
N ASP A 74 -10.53 21.06 -18.80
CA ASP A 74 -10.06 20.93 -20.18
C ASP A 74 -10.68 22.01 -21.10
N LYS A 75 -10.37 21.99 -22.40
CA LYS A 75 -10.93 22.97 -23.36
C LYS A 75 -12.45 22.87 -23.55
N GLY A 76 -13.06 21.75 -23.16
CA GLY A 76 -14.50 21.55 -23.15
C GLY A 76 -15.14 21.82 -21.78
N ASP A 77 -14.41 22.46 -20.87
CA ASP A 77 -14.84 22.77 -19.51
C ASP A 77 -15.20 21.53 -18.66
N ARG A 78 -14.57 20.38 -18.94
CA ARG A 78 -14.76 19.16 -18.13
C ARG A 78 -13.74 19.10 -17.00
N PRO A 79 -14.15 18.71 -15.77
CA PRO A 79 -13.23 18.51 -14.66
C PRO A 79 -12.42 17.22 -14.86
N VAL A 80 -11.10 17.35 -14.99
CA VAL A 80 -10.18 16.24 -15.21
C VAL A 80 -9.01 16.31 -14.24
N ALA A 81 -8.30 15.21 -14.08
CA ALA A 81 -7.07 15.15 -13.29
C ALA A 81 -5.98 14.36 -14.01
N LEU A 82 -4.72 14.75 -13.80
CA LEU A 82 -3.61 13.83 -14.02
C LEU A 82 -3.74 12.67 -13.04
N VAL A 83 -3.54 11.44 -13.52
CA VAL A 83 -3.76 10.21 -12.74
C VAL A 83 -2.85 10.16 -11.48
N PRO A 84 -3.41 10.18 -10.25
CA PRO A 84 -2.64 10.15 -9.01
C PRO A 84 -2.30 8.74 -8.51
N GLU A 85 -3.02 7.74 -9.01
CA GLU A 85 -2.85 6.30 -8.82
C GLU A 85 -3.66 5.53 -9.87
N THR A 86 -3.29 4.28 -10.17
CA THR A 86 -3.94 3.51 -11.26
C THR A 86 -5.11 2.64 -10.80
N THR A 87 -5.32 2.42 -9.51
CA THR A 87 -6.34 1.49 -9.01
C THR A 87 -7.78 1.86 -9.44
N PRO A 88 -8.23 3.13 -9.38
CA PRO A 88 -9.54 3.53 -9.91
C PRO A 88 -9.68 3.26 -11.41
N SER A 89 -8.63 3.55 -12.19
CA SER A 89 -8.61 3.31 -13.63
C SER A 89 -8.73 1.81 -13.93
N LEU A 90 -8.02 0.98 -13.17
CA LEU A 90 -8.10 -0.48 -13.24
C LEU A 90 -9.51 -0.98 -12.92
N ALA A 91 -10.12 -0.49 -11.83
CA ALA A 91 -11.47 -0.90 -11.45
C ALA A 91 -12.50 -0.52 -12.53
N ARG A 92 -12.45 0.70 -13.06
CA ARG A 92 -13.29 1.15 -14.19
C ARG A 92 -13.14 0.22 -15.41
N ILE A 93 -11.92 -0.07 -15.81
CA ILE A 93 -11.63 -0.94 -16.97
C ILE A 93 -12.11 -2.37 -16.72
N PHE A 94 -11.94 -2.89 -15.50
CA PHE A 94 -12.43 -4.21 -15.13
C PHE A 94 -13.96 -4.27 -15.22
N VAL A 95 -14.69 -3.29 -14.68
CA VAL A 95 -16.16 -3.23 -14.79
C VAL A 95 -16.64 -3.21 -16.25
N GLU A 96 -16.01 -2.38 -17.09
CA GLU A 96 -16.32 -2.30 -18.52
C GLU A 96 -16.12 -3.64 -19.26
N ARG A 97 -15.18 -4.47 -18.79
CA ARG A 97 -14.77 -5.72 -19.44
C ARG A 97 -15.25 -6.99 -18.72
N ALA A 98 -15.87 -6.86 -17.55
CA ALA A 98 -16.12 -7.97 -16.61
C ALA A 98 -16.85 -9.15 -17.26
N LYS A 99 -17.78 -8.89 -18.19
CA LYS A 99 -18.53 -9.93 -18.90
C LYS A 99 -17.66 -10.81 -19.83
N SER A 100 -16.54 -10.28 -20.29
CA SER A 100 -15.64 -10.93 -21.26
C SER A 100 -14.29 -11.34 -20.69
N GLU A 101 -14.00 -10.97 -19.44
CA GLU A 101 -12.69 -11.17 -18.83
C GLU A 101 -12.72 -12.42 -17.93
N PRO A 102 -11.96 -13.49 -18.25
CA PRO A 102 -11.95 -14.70 -17.45
C PRO A 102 -11.27 -14.45 -16.10
N LEU A 103 -11.90 -14.90 -15.02
CA LEU A 103 -11.30 -14.88 -13.68
C LEU A 103 -10.42 -16.13 -13.46
N PRO A 104 -9.30 -16.01 -12.72
CA PRO A 104 -8.80 -14.77 -12.11
C PRO A 104 -8.09 -13.86 -13.11
N VAL A 105 -8.20 -12.56 -12.88
CA VAL A 105 -7.51 -11.53 -13.67
C VAL A 105 -6.24 -11.10 -12.94
N LYS A 106 -5.14 -11.04 -13.68
CA LYS A 106 -3.83 -10.65 -13.17
C LYS A 106 -3.28 -9.53 -14.02
N TRP A 107 -3.37 -8.30 -13.53
CA TRP A 107 -2.94 -7.12 -14.27
C TRP A 107 -1.81 -6.40 -13.56
N PHE A 108 -0.92 -5.80 -14.33
CA PHE A 108 0.11 -4.91 -13.80
C PHE A 108 0.21 -3.63 -14.62
N THR A 109 0.62 -2.54 -13.96
CA THR A 109 0.88 -1.25 -14.61
C THR A 109 2.30 -0.81 -14.29
N ILE A 110 2.93 -0.07 -15.20
CA ILE A 110 4.19 0.64 -14.98
C ILE A 110 4.02 2.06 -15.52
N SER A 111 3.47 2.95 -14.71
CA SER A 111 2.95 4.24 -15.15
C SER A 111 3.60 5.40 -14.40
N LYS A 112 3.70 6.56 -15.07
CA LYS A 112 3.90 7.82 -14.35
C LYS A 112 2.60 8.19 -13.63
N ILE A 113 2.70 8.68 -12.42
CA ILE A 113 1.58 9.21 -11.64
C ILE A 113 1.94 10.58 -11.06
N TRP A 114 0.91 11.38 -10.77
CA TRP A 114 1.06 12.77 -10.35
C TRP A 114 0.32 13.05 -9.04
N ARG A 115 1.02 13.64 -8.07
CA ARG A 115 0.43 14.07 -6.80
C ARG A 115 0.79 15.52 -6.51
N TYR A 116 -0.21 16.33 -6.22
CA TYR A 116 -0.07 17.74 -5.85
C TYR A 116 0.27 17.84 -4.36
N GLU A 117 1.46 17.34 -4.01
CA GLU A 117 1.98 17.38 -2.65
C GLU A 117 3.17 18.33 -2.55
N GLU A 118 3.47 18.77 -1.33
CA GLU A 118 4.69 19.52 -1.06
C GLU A 118 5.90 18.57 -1.18
N PRO A 119 6.86 18.83 -2.10
CA PRO A 119 7.97 17.92 -2.30
C PRO A 119 8.85 17.79 -1.05
N GLN A 120 9.19 16.56 -0.70
CA GLN A 120 10.05 16.20 0.42
C GLN A 120 10.97 15.05 0.03
N ALA A 121 11.91 14.66 0.88
CA ALA A 121 12.82 13.56 0.59
C ALA A 121 12.04 12.29 0.17
N GLY A 122 12.33 11.78 -1.03
CA GLY A 122 11.63 10.62 -1.59
C GLY A 122 10.15 10.83 -1.97
N ARG A 123 9.63 12.07 -2.02
CA ARG A 123 8.30 12.39 -2.57
C ARG A 123 8.42 13.53 -3.58
N THR A 124 8.16 13.19 -4.84
CA THR A 124 8.09 14.12 -5.95
C THR A 124 6.65 14.23 -6.45
N ARG A 125 6.35 15.27 -7.21
CA ARG A 125 5.01 15.49 -7.77
C ARG A 125 4.74 14.61 -8.99
N GLU A 126 5.79 14.12 -9.63
CA GLU A 126 5.75 13.09 -10.66
C GLU A 126 6.69 11.95 -10.26
N PHE A 127 6.22 10.71 -10.35
CA PHE A 127 7.06 9.53 -10.18
C PHE A 127 6.48 8.32 -10.91
N LEU A 128 7.32 7.29 -11.09
CA LEU A 128 6.89 6.03 -11.66
C LEU A 128 6.32 5.13 -10.56
N GLN A 129 5.16 4.54 -10.80
CA GLN A 129 4.55 3.55 -9.93
C GLN A 129 4.39 2.24 -10.71
N VAL A 130 4.72 1.13 -10.03
CA VAL A 130 4.40 -0.21 -10.48
C VAL A 130 3.25 -0.72 -9.61
N ASN A 131 2.18 -1.21 -10.22
CA ASN A 131 1.09 -1.87 -9.50
C ASN A 131 0.94 -3.30 -10.03
N LEU A 132 0.60 -4.21 -9.13
CA LEU A 132 0.27 -5.61 -9.40
C LEU A 132 -1.08 -5.85 -8.73
N ASP A 133 -2.07 -6.28 -9.49
CA ASP A 133 -3.43 -6.46 -9.00
C ASP A 133 -3.98 -7.81 -9.48
N LEU A 134 -4.65 -8.51 -8.57
CA LEU A 134 -5.21 -9.83 -8.81
C LEU A 134 -6.68 -9.83 -8.37
N ILE A 135 -7.58 -10.07 -9.32
CA ILE A 135 -9.03 -9.94 -9.16
C ILE A 135 -9.68 -11.33 -9.33
N GLY A 136 -10.71 -11.61 -8.52
CA GLY A 136 -11.51 -12.84 -8.64
C GLY A 136 -10.98 -14.03 -7.84
N VAL A 137 -10.05 -13.82 -6.90
CA VAL A 137 -9.58 -14.86 -5.97
C VAL A 137 -9.96 -14.48 -4.53
N PRO A 138 -10.87 -15.25 -3.89
CA PRO A 138 -11.41 -14.90 -2.58
C PRO A 138 -10.45 -15.19 -1.42
N GLY A 139 -9.54 -16.16 -1.58
CA GLY A 139 -8.62 -16.59 -0.53
C GLY A 139 -7.26 -15.90 -0.57
N VAL A 140 -6.48 -16.09 0.50
CA VAL A 140 -5.13 -15.53 0.68
C VAL A 140 -4.08 -16.04 -0.34
N GLU A 141 -4.46 -16.94 -1.24
CA GLU A 141 -3.63 -17.30 -2.40
C GLU A 141 -3.34 -16.09 -3.29
N ALA A 142 -4.29 -15.15 -3.40
CA ALA A 142 -4.07 -13.91 -4.15
C ALA A 142 -2.92 -13.10 -3.54
N GLU A 143 -2.95 -12.90 -2.23
CA GLU A 143 -1.92 -12.18 -1.49
C GLU A 143 -0.58 -12.90 -1.53
N ALA A 144 -0.58 -14.24 -1.40
CA ALA A 144 0.63 -15.04 -1.50
C ALA A 144 1.29 -14.89 -2.89
N GLU A 145 0.49 -14.98 -3.95
CA GLU A 145 0.97 -14.84 -5.33
C GLU A 145 1.42 -13.40 -5.65
N LEU A 146 0.70 -12.39 -5.14
CA LEU A 146 1.08 -10.98 -5.27
C LEU A 146 2.42 -10.69 -4.59
N LEU A 147 2.60 -11.13 -3.34
CA LEU A 147 3.84 -10.94 -2.59
C LEU A 147 5.00 -11.72 -3.21
N ALA A 148 4.76 -12.93 -3.72
CA ALA A 148 5.75 -13.70 -4.47
C ALA A 148 6.17 -13.00 -5.77
N THR A 149 5.21 -12.44 -6.51
CA THR A 149 5.49 -11.68 -7.73
C THR A 149 6.23 -10.39 -7.43
N ALA A 150 5.85 -9.68 -6.36
CA ALA A 150 6.55 -8.49 -5.91
C ALA A 150 8.00 -8.81 -5.51
N ALA A 151 8.22 -9.92 -4.80
CA ALA A 151 9.56 -10.40 -4.46
C ALA A 151 10.39 -10.69 -5.72
N LEU A 152 9.82 -11.40 -6.69
CA LEU A 152 10.47 -11.69 -7.97
C LEU A 152 10.88 -10.39 -8.71
N CYS A 153 9.99 -9.40 -8.77
CA CYS A 153 10.28 -8.10 -9.38
C CYS A 153 11.44 -7.37 -8.69
N LEU A 154 11.51 -7.42 -7.36
CA LEU A 154 12.59 -6.81 -6.58
C LEU A 154 13.93 -7.53 -6.76
N ASP A 155 13.91 -8.86 -6.73
CA ASP A 155 15.11 -9.67 -6.91
C ASP A 155 15.74 -9.47 -8.29
N GLU A 156 14.94 -9.40 -9.35
CA GLU A 156 15.39 -9.13 -10.72
C GLU A 156 16.08 -7.78 -10.89
N VAL A 157 15.71 -6.79 -10.07
CA VAL A 157 16.35 -5.47 -10.09
C VAL A 157 17.56 -5.38 -9.15
N GLY A 158 17.94 -6.50 -8.52
CA GLY A 158 19.10 -6.61 -7.65
C GLY A 158 18.83 -6.27 -6.19
N ALA A 159 17.57 -6.27 -5.75
CA ALA A 159 17.21 -5.97 -4.36
C ALA A 159 17.11 -7.21 -3.45
N ALA A 160 17.51 -8.39 -3.93
CA ALA A 160 17.51 -9.61 -3.14
C ALA A 160 18.27 -9.43 -1.83
N GLY A 161 17.64 -9.80 -0.71
CA GLY A 161 18.21 -9.63 0.63
C GLY A 161 18.21 -8.19 1.17
N LEU A 162 17.69 -7.20 0.45
CA LEU A 162 17.67 -5.80 0.89
C LEU A 162 16.32 -5.34 1.46
N TYR A 163 15.28 -6.19 1.37
CA TYR A 163 13.94 -5.85 1.81
C TYR A 163 13.28 -6.97 2.64
N ALA A 164 12.19 -6.62 3.31
CA ALA A 164 11.26 -7.54 3.95
C ALA A 164 9.84 -6.99 3.88
N PHE A 165 8.85 -7.88 3.81
CA PHE A 165 7.43 -7.57 3.91
C PHE A 165 6.97 -7.66 5.35
N ARG A 166 6.23 -6.64 5.79
CA ARG A 166 5.50 -6.62 7.05
C ARG A 166 4.02 -6.70 6.74
N ILE A 167 3.36 -7.71 7.29
CA ILE A 167 2.01 -8.12 6.91
C ILE A 167 1.12 -8.07 8.15
N ASN A 168 -0.12 -7.63 7.95
CA ASN A 168 -1.17 -7.68 8.96
C ASN A 168 -2.50 -7.97 8.27
N ASP A 169 -3.56 -8.16 9.07
CA ASP A 169 -4.93 -8.27 8.59
C ASP A 169 -5.80 -7.27 9.32
N ARG A 170 -6.70 -6.63 8.59
CA ARG A 170 -7.60 -5.62 9.15
C ARG A 170 -8.44 -6.15 10.31
N ALA A 171 -9.06 -7.33 10.17
CA ALA A 171 -9.91 -7.88 11.22
C ALA A 171 -9.09 -8.21 12.47
N THR A 172 -7.86 -8.71 12.30
CA THR A 172 -6.90 -8.87 13.40
C THR A 172 -6.64 -7.54 14.11
N ALA A 173 -6.33 -6.48 13.36
CA ALA A 173 -6.04 -5.16 13.92
C ALA A 173 -7.25 -4.54 14.65
N GLU A 174 -8.45 -4.69 14.09
CA GLU A 174 -9.69 -4.22 14.73
C GLU A 174 -10.00 -5.03 16.00
N GLY A 175 -9.82 -6.35 15.96
CA GLY A 175 -9.99 -7.25 17.11
C GLY A 175 -9.01 -6.94 18.23
N LEU A 176 -7.74 -6.64 17.90
CA LEU A 176 -6.76 -6.14 18.88
C LEU A 176 -7.23 -4.82 19.48
N GLY A 177 -7.71 -3.88 18.67
CA GLY A 177 -8.29 -2.63 19.17
C GLY A 177 -9.41 -2.88 20.19
N ARG A 178 -10.39 -3.72 19.85
CA ARG A 178 -11.52 -4.07 20.74
C ARG A 178 -11.08 -4.79 22.00
N LEU A 179 -10.10 -5.69 21.90
CA LEU A 179 -9.49 -6.37 23.06
C LEU A 179 -8.94 -5.38 24.10
N TYR A 180 -8.41 -4.24 23.65
CA TYR A 180 -7.90 -3.17 24.50
C TYR A 180 -8.91 -2.02 24.72
N GLY A 181 -10.19 -2.22 24.40
CA GLY A 181 -11.25 -1.26 24.68
C GLY A 181 -11.41 -0.14 23.66
N ALA A 182 -10.85 -0.26 22.46
CA ALA A 182 -11.10 0.70 21.39
C ALA A 182 -12.54 0.57 20.86
N GLU A 183 -13.35 1.61 21.02
CA GLU A 183 -14.73 1.66 20.51
C GLU A 183 -14.79 2.04 19.03
N ASN A 184 -13.82 2.84 18.56
CA ASN A 184 -13.79 3.35 17.19
C ASN A 184 -12.50 2.90 16.47
N PRO A 185 -12.59 1.90 15.57
CA PRO A 185 -11.44 1.39 14.83
C PRO A 185 -10.69 2.46 14.05
N ALA A 186 -11.39 3.44 13.46
CA ALA A 186 -10.74 4.50 12.69
C ALA A 186 -9.90 5.43 13.57
N ARG A 187 -10.36 5.76 14.79
CA ARG A 187 -9.55 6.52 15.76
C ARG A 187 -8.35 5.71 16.22
N PHE A 188 -8.55 4.43 16.54
CA PHE A 188 -7.47 3.54 16.93
C PHE A 188 -6.40 3.43 15.84
N PHE A 189 -6.76 3.16 14.59
CA PHE A 189 -5.81 3.07 13.48
C PHE A 189 -5.08 4.37 13.21
N ARG A 190 -5.73 5.53 13.36
CA ARG A 190 -5.03 6.82 13.30
C ARG A 190 -3.98 6.97 14.39
N ALA A 191 -4.25 6.49 15.61
CA ALA A 191 -3.24 6.46 16.66
C ALA A 191 -2.11 5.50 16.28
N VAL A 192 -2.41 4.25 15.88
CA VAL A 192 -1.40 3.24 15.49
C VAL A 192 -0.48 3.72 14.35
N ASP A 193 -0.98 4.44 13.34
CA ASP A 193 -0.15 5.03 12.26
C ASP A 193 0.88 6.08 12.77
N ARG A 194 0.69 6.58 13.99
CA ARG A 194 1.63 7.48 14.67
C ARG A 194 2.66 6.76 15.53
N TYR A 195 2.56 5.45 15.73
CA TYR A 195 3.48 4.66 16.57
C TYR A 195 4.95 4.87 16.19
N ARG A 196 5.27 4.86 14.89
CA ARG A 196 6.65 5.05 14.40
C ARG A 196 7.12 6.50 14.37
N LYS A 197 6.23 7.45 14.66
CA LYS A 197 6.46 8.90 14.60
C LYS A 197 6.56 9.52 15.99
N LEU A 198 5.96 8.90 17.00
CA LEU A 198 5.87 9.39 18.37
C LEU A 198 6.51 8.39 19.33
N ALA A 199 7.06 8.88 20.43
CA ALA A 199 7.72 8.04 21.44
C ALA A 199 7.07 8.22 22.82
N GLY A 200 7.08 7.16 23.62
CA GLY A 200 6.70 7.18 25.03
C GLY A 200 5.32 7.80 25.27
N SER A 201 5.26 8.76 26.19
CA SER A 201 4.03 9.43 26.65
C SER A 201 3.27 10.16 25.54
N ALA A 202 3.96 10.64 24.49
CA ALA A 202 3.28 11.29 23.37
C ALA A 202 2.41 10.29 22.59
N PHE A 203 2.87 9.06 22.43
CA PHE A 203 2.09 8.00 21.79
C PHE A 203 1.01 7.44 22.71
N GLU A 204 1.29 7.35 24.02
CA GLU A 204 0.27 6.99 25.02
C GLU A 204 -0.92 7.95 24.96
N ALA A 205 -0.66 9.26 24.90
CA ALA A 205 -1.69 10.29 24.78
C ALA A 205 -2.55 10.13 23.51
N GLU A 206 -1.98 9.62 22.41
CA GLU A 206 -2.72 9.30 21.19
C GLU A 206 -3.70 8.14 21.37
N LEU A 207 -3.27 7.08 22.05
CA LEU A 207 -4.11 5.93 22.34
C LEU A 207 -5.24 6.30 23.31
N VAL A 208 -4.95 7.09 24.34
CA VAL A 208 -5.96 7.62 25.25
C VAL A 208 -6.93 8.54 24.51
N GLY A 209 -6.44 9.43 23.66
CA GLY A 209 -7.27 10.28 22.80
C GLY A 209 -8.12 9.49 21.78
N ALA A 210 -7.70 8.28 21.43
CA ALA A 210 -8.47 7.36 20.61
C ALA A 210 -9.56 6.58 21.40
N GLY A 211 -9.60 6.72 22.73
CA GLY A 211 -10.64 6.16 23.60
C GLY A 211 -10.17 5.03 24.52
N LEU A 212 -8.88 4.69 24.55
CA LEU A 212 -8.36 3.65 25.45
C LEU A 212 -8.17 4.19 26.87
N SER A 213 -8.25 3.31 27.88
CA SER A 213 -7.79 3.64 29.23
C SER A 213 -6.25 3.75 29.25
N ALA A 214 -5.69 4.44 30.26
CA ALA A 214 -4.25 4.55 30.42
C ALA A 214 -3.57 3.16 30.53
N ASP A 215 -4.15 2.26 31.33
CA ASP A 215 -3.65 0.88 31.46
C ASP A 215 -3.69 0.12 30.13
N ALA A 216 -4.76 0.26 29.35
CA ALA A 216 -4.86 -0.37 28.04
C ALA A 216 -3.87 0.22 27.04
N ALA A 217 -3.64 1.54 27.06
CA ALA A 217 -2.65 2.21 26.24
C ALA A 217 -1.23 1.68 26.51
N VAL A 218 -0.86 1.52 27.78
CA VAL A 218 0.42 0.91 28.18
C VAL A 218 0.54 -0.53 27.65
N GLN A 219 -0.51 -1.34 27.77
CA GLN A 219 -0.51 -2.71 27.24
C GLN A 219 -0.34 -2.77 25.73
N VAL A 220 -0.99 -1.88 24.98
CA VAL A 220 -0.81 -1.75 23.52
C VAL A 220 0.62 -1.33 23.17
N MET A 221 1.19 -0.38 23.91
CA MET A 221 2.57 0.05 23.72
C MET A 221 3.58 -1.06 23.93
N ASP A 222 3.38 -1.90 24.95
CA ASP A 222 4.24 -3.06 25.22
C ASP A 222 4.07 -4.15 24.14
N LEU A 223 2.84 -4.37 23.65
CA LEU A 223 2.58 -5.23 22.51
C LEU A 223 3.31 -4.72 21.25
N PHE A 224 3.26 -3.43 20.95
CA PHE A 224 3.96 -2.88 19.79
C PHE A 224 5.48 -2.87 19.97
N ARG A 225 6.00 -2.70 21.19
CA ARG A 225 7.44 -2.81 21.45
C ARG A 225 7.96 -4.23 21.19
N THR A 226 7.16 -5.24 21.49
CA THR A 226 7.54 -6.65 21.33
C THR A 226 7.31 -7.15 19.91
N ALA A 227 6.14 -6.87 19.32
CA ALA A 227 5.74 -7.41 18.01
C ALA A 227 5.94 -6.43 16.84
N GLY A 228 6.02 -5.12 17.09
CA GLY A 228 6.10 -4.07 16.06
C GLY A 228 7.45 -3.97 15.33
N ALA A 229 8.45 -4.73 15.78
CA ALA A 229 9.68 -4.97 15.01
C ALA A 229 9.45 -5.95 13.83
N GLY A 230 8.36 -6.73 13.89
CA GLY A 230 8.04 -7.81 12.99
C GLY A 230 8.34 -9.17 13.61
N ILE A 231 7.33 -10.03 13.75
CA ILE A 231 7.47 -11.43 14.14
C ILE A 231 7.66 -12.25 12.86
N PRO A 232 8.79 -12.96 12.66
CA PRO A 232 9.00 -13.76 11.45
C PRO A 232 7.86 -14.76 11.22
N GLY A 233 7.46 -14.97 9.96
CA GLY A 233 6.34 -15.84 9.60
C GLY A 233 6.33 -17.21 10.30
N PRO A 234 7.46 -17.96 10.33
CA PRO A 234 7.55 -19.24 11.04
C PRO A 234 7.41 -19.18 12.58
N GLN A 235 7.42 -17.98 13.18
CA GLN A 235 7.43 -17.74 14.61
C GLN A 235 6.16 -17.03 15.12
N VAL A 236 5.13 -16.87 14.27
CA VAL A 236 3.92 -16.12 14.64
C VAL A 236 3.02 -16.85 15.64
N GLU A 237 3.08 -18.19 15.68
CA GLU A 237 2.08 -19.00 16.41
C GLU A 237 2.04 -18.72 17.94
N PRO A 238 3.17 -18.59 18.67
CA PRO A 238 3.11 -18.24 20.09
C PRO A 238 2.41 -16.90 20.35
N PHE A 239 2.58 -15.92 19.47
CA PHE A 239 1.92 -14.63 19.59
C PHE A 239 0.42 -14.74 19.27
N PHE A 240 0.05 -15.48 18.23
CA PHE A 240 -1.36 -15.68 17.86
C PHE A 240 -2.14 -16.43 18.94
N ALA A 241 -1.59 -17.53 19.45
CA ALA A 241 -2.17 -18.29 20.55
C ALA A 241 -2.31 -17.45 21.83
N GLU A 242 -1.36 -16.55 22.09
CA GLU A 242 -1.45 -15.61 23.22
C GLU A 242 -2.60 -14.61 23.04
N MET A 243 -2.78 -14.04 21.84
CA MET A 243 -3.90 -13.12 21.59
C MET A 243 -5.26 -13.83 21.72
N GLU A 244 -5.36 -15.07 21.25
CA GLU A 244 -6.55 -15.92 21.42
C GLU A 244 -6.84 -16.18 22.90
N ARG A 245 -5.82 -16.55 23.68
CA ARG A 245 -5.94 -16.79 25.13
C ARG A 245 -6.35 -15.53 25.90
N ARG A 246 -5.92 -14.35 25.45
CA ARG A 246 -6.32 -13.06 26.01
C ARG A 246 -7.76 -12.66 25.68
N GLY A 247 -8.45 -13.41 24.82
CA GLY A 247 -9.86 -13.18 24.50
C GLY A 247 -10.08 -12.39 23.22
N LEU A 248 -9.16 -12.46 22.25
CA LEU A 248 -9.41 -11.94 20.90
C LEU A 248 -10.73 -12.51 20.35
N ASP A 249 -11.60 -11.63 19.85
CA ASP A 249 -12.93 -12.00 19.39
C ASP A 249 -12.93 -12.85 18.10
N ALA A 250 -14.12 -13.29 17.67
CA ALA A 250 -14.27 -14.19 16.54
C ALA A 250 -13.73 -13.60 15.22
N ASP A 251 -13.96 -12.31 14.97
CA ASP A 251 -13.50 -11.64 13.74
C ASP A 251 -11.98 -11.47 13.74
N GLY A 252 -11.40 -11.09 14.89
CA GLY A 252 -9.96 -11.01 15.06
C GLY A 252 -9.29 -12.37 14.86
N ARG A 253 -9.87 -13.44 15.40
CA ARG A 253 -9.38 -14.82 15.18
C ARG A 253 -9.47 -15.25 13.72
N ALA A 254 -10.54 -14.89 13.01
CA ALA A 254 -10.65 -15.15 11.58
C ALA A 254 -9.54 -14.44 10.78
N GLY A 255 -9.12 -13.24 11.21
CA GLY A 255 -7.94 -12.55 10.68
C GLY A 255 -6.63 -13.29 10.96
N LEU A 256 -6.44 -13.81 12.18
CA LEU A 256 -5.28 -14.64 12.52
C LEU A 256 -5.22 -15.91 11.66
N ASP A 257 -6.35 -16.57 11.42
CA ASP A 257 -6.41 -17.77 10.60
C ASP A 257 -6.03 -17.50 9.13
N ARG A 258 -6.47 -16.35 8.58
CA ARG A 258 -6.00 -15.88 7.27
C ARG A 258 -4.49 -15.66 7.25
N LEU A 259 -3.95 -15.00 8.28
CA LEU A 259 -2.52 -14.76 8.40
C LEU A 259 -1.73 -16.07 8.51
N ARG A 260 -2.16 -17.03 9.34
CA ARG A 260 -1.55 -18.37 9.44
C ARG A 260 -1.46 -19.05 8.07
N ARG A 261 -2.57 -19.04 7.33
CA ARG A 261 -2.65 -19.61 5.99
C ARG A 261 -1.73 -18.90 5.01
N LEU A 262 -1.69 -17.58 5.05
CA LEU A 262 -0.82 -16.75 4.21
C LEU A 262 0.66 -17.01 4.49
N PHE A 263 1.09 -17.00 5.75
CA PHE A 263 2.48 -17.32 6.12
C PHE A 263 2.87 -18.73 5.69
N GLY A 264 1.97 -19.72 5.83
CA GLY A 264 2.21 -21.07 5.34
C GLY A 264 2.36 -21.16 3.81
N LEU A 265 1.63 -20.34 3.05
CA LEU A 265 1.81 -20.24 1.59
C LEU A 265 3.12 -19.55 1.21
N LEU A 266 3.48 -18.47 1.91
CA LEU A 266 4.71 -17.72 1.68
C LEU A 266 5.96 -18.53 2.05
N ASP A 267 5.89 -19.37 3.07
CA ASP A 267 6.95 -20.32 3.41
C ASP A 267 7.15 -21.34 2.28
N ARG A 268 6.08 -21.94 1.75
CA ARG A 268 6.13 -22.82 0.58
C ARG A 268 6.66 -22.11 -0.68
N ALA A 269 6.46 -20.81 -0.79
CA ALA A 269 6.99 -19.97 -1.86
C ALA A 269 8.47 -19.56 -1.64
N GLY A 270 9.11 -19.99 -0.54
CA GLY A 270 10.51 -19.67 -0.23
C GLY A 270 10.73 -18.25 0.26
N LEU A 271 9.73 -17.63 0.89
CA LEU A 271 9.77 -16.23 1.36
C LEU A 271 9.77 -16.09 2.88
N SER A 272 9.87 -17.19 3.64
CA SER A 272 9.76 -17.17 5.11
C SER A 272 10.79 -16.29 5.80
N ASP A 273 11.98 -16.12 5.22
CA ASP A 273 13.03 -15.23 5.71
C ASP A 273 12.74 -13.74 5.42
N ARG A 274 11.77 -13.44 4.56
CA ARG A 274 11.44 -12.08 4.06
C ARG A 274 10.08 -11.57 4.48
N VAL A 275 9.32 -12.32 5.28
CA VAL A 275 7.97 -11.95 5.70
C VAL A 275 7.86 -11.98 7.20
N ALA A 276 7.20 -10.97 7.76
CA ALA A 276 6.95 -10.87 9.18
C ALA A 276 5.53 -10.35 9.45
N PHE A 277 4.89 -10.84 10.50
CA PHE A 277 3.69 -10.24 11.06
C PHE A 277 4.06 -8.97 11.81
N ASP A 278 3.32 -7.89 11.58
CA ASP A 278 3.52 -6.63 12.29
C ASP A 278 2.17 -5.98 12.64
N PRO A 279 1.78 -5.95 13.93
CA PRO A 279 0.47 -5.41 14.33
C PRO A 279 0.37 -3.89 14.16
N THR A 280 1.47 -3.20 13.86
CA THR A 280 1.50 -1.75 13.62
C THR A 280 1.28 -1.40 12.15
N VAL A 281 1.27 -2.39 11.24
CA VAL A 281 0.89 -2.17 9.84
C VAL A 281 -0.63 -2.11 9.77
N VAL A 282 -1.16 -0.90 9.76
CA VAL A 282 -2.61 -0.59 9.64
C VAL A 282 -2.88 0.41 8.52
N ARG A 283 -1.86 0.69 7.71
CA ARG A 283 -1.80 1.90 6.89
C ARG A 283 -2.72 1.82 5.66
N GLY A 284 -3.33 2.97 5.35
CA GLY A 284 -3.25 3.54 4.01
C GLY A 284 -4.05 2.85 2.92
N LEU A 285 -5.33 2.58 3.17
CA LEU A 285 -6.45 3.27 2.53
C LEU A 285 -7.76 2.75 3.14
N ALA A 286 -8.73 3.65 3.37
CA ALA A 286 -9.98 3.31 4.06
C ALA A 286 -10.74 2.12 3.42
N TYR A 287 -10.45 1.82 2.16
CA TYR A 287 -11.07 0.76 1.38
C TYR A 287 -10.48 -0.65 1.58
N TYR A 288 -9.34 -0.83 2.26
CA TYR A 288 -8.84 -2.19 2.48
C TYR A 288 -9.77 -2.98 3.39
N THR A 289 -10.05 -4.22 3.02
CA THR A 289 -11.05 -5.09 3.67
C THR A 289 -10.43 -6.19 4.53
N SER A 290 -9.17 -6.57 4.26
CA SER A 290 -8.51 -7.69 4.96
C SER A 290 -6.99 -7.49 5.00
N THR A 291 -6.20 -8.40 4.42
CA THR A 291 -4.74 -8.40 4.47
C THR A 291 -4.18 -7.06 3.99
N VAL A 292 -3.24 -6.49 4.74
CA VAL A 292 -2.47 -5.30 4.38
C VAL A 292 -0.99 -5.60 4.56
N PHE A 293 -0.16 -4.99 3.73
CA PHE A 293 1.28 -5.16 3.83
C PHE A 293 2.05 -3.91 3.43
N GLU A 294 3.26 -3.80 3.97
CA GLU A 294 4.26 -2.82 3.57
C GLU A 294 5.62 -3.52 3.39
N ALA A 295 6.35 -3.17 2.34
CA ALA A 295 7.71 -3.59 2.13
C ALA A 295 8.68 -2.54 2.70
N TYR A 296 9.65 -2.97 3.49
CA TYR A 296 10.66 -2.12 4.12
C TYR A 296 12.05 -2.55 3.68
N ALA A 297 12.99 -1.60 3.64
CA ALA A 297 14.40 -1.95 3.53
C ALA A 297 14.88 -2.61 4.85
N ARG A 298 15.74 -3.63 4.75
CA ARG A 298 16.32 -4.29 5.95
C ARG A 298 17.32 -3.39 6.68
N HIS A 299 17.93 -2.48 5.95
CA HIS A 299 18.89 -1.51 6.44
C HIS A 299 18.54 -0.13 5.88
N GLY A 300 18.80 0.93 6.66
CA GLY A 300 18.57 2.30 6.23
C GLY A 300 17.22 2.86 6.67
N GLU A 301 16.61 3.68 5.82
CA GLU A 301 15.46 4.52 6.18
C GLU A 301 14.25 3.72 6.69
N ALA A 302 13.55 4.28 7.69
CA ALA A 302 12.38 3.68 8.32
C ALA A 302 11.09 3.73 7.48
N ARG A 303 11.17 4.15 6.20
CA ARG A 303 10.01 4.34 5.33
C ARG A 303 9.74 3.08 4.51
N ALA A 304 8.46 2.76 4.34
CA ALA A 304 8.03 1.71 3.41
C ALA A 304 8.44 2.06 1.96
N LEU A 305 9.06 1.09 1.28
CA LEU A 305 9.40 1.11 -0.15
C LEU A 305 8.14 1.14 -1.01
N PHE A 306 7.16 0.29 -0.65
CA PHE A 306 5.82 0.22 -1.22
C PHE A 306 4.91 -0.53 -0.25
N GLY A 307 3.62 -0.62 -0.57
CA GLY A 307 2.65 -1.38 0.20
C GLY A 307 1.41 -1.69 -0.64
N GLY A 308 0.51 -2.45 -0.06
CA GLY A 308 -0.73 -2.89 -0.71
C GLY A 308 -1.62 -3.65 0.26
N GLY A 309 -2.69 -4.24 -0.26
CA GLY A 309 -3.62 -5.02 0.53
C GLY A 309 -4.84 -5.47 -0.27
N ARG A 310 -5.72 -6.25 0.37
CA ARG A 310 -6.99 -6.73 -0.19
C ARG A 310 -8.09 -5.66 -0.06
N TYR A 311 -8.85 -5.45 -1.13
CA TYR A 311 -9.89 -4.41 -1.23
C TYR A 311 -11.15 -4.91 -1.95
N ASP A 312 -11.92 -5.79 -1.32
CA ASP A 312 -12.99 -6.53 -2.01
C ASP A 312 -14.14 -5.62 -2.52
N HIS A 313 -14.39 -4.47 -1.89
CA HIS A 313 -15.52 -3.59 -2.22
C HIS A 313 -15.24 -2.50 -3.27
N LEU A 314 -14.01 -2.38 -3.78
CA LEU A 314 -13.69 -1.26 -4.67
C LEU A 314 -14.44 -1.31 -6.00
N VAL A 315 -14.57 -2.50 -6.59
CA VAL A 315 -15.25 -2.69 -7.89
C VAL A 315 -16.74 -2.33 -7.79
N GLU A 316 -17.38 -2.63 -6.65
CA GLU A 316 -18.78 -2.30 -6.37
C GLU A 316 -19.03 -0.77 -6.43
N LEU A 317 -18.06 0.04 -5.99
CA LEU A 317 -18.14 1.51 -6.08
C LEU A 317 -18.18 2.04 -7.53
N PHE A 318 -17.75 1.23 -8.50
CA PHE A 318 -17.77 1.56 -9.92
C PHE A 318 -18.91 0.84 -10.68
N GLY A 319 -19.85 0.23 -9.96
CA GLY A 319 -21.05 -0.40 -10.54
C GLY A 319 -20.85 -1.81 -11.09
N GLY A 320 -19.79 -2.50 -10.65
CA GLY A 320 -19.55 -3.92 -10.94
C GLY A 320 -20.07 -4.88 -9.89
#